data_AF-A0A7K5PLS1-F1
#
_entry.id   AF-A0A7K5PLS1-F1
#
_cell.length_a   1.000
_cell.length_b   1.000
_cell.length_c   1.000
_cell.angle_alpha   90.00
_cell.angle_beta   90.00
_cell.angle_gamma   90.00
#
_symmetry.space_group_name_H-M   'P 1'
#
loop_
_entity.id
_entity.type
_entity.pdbx_description
1 polymer ?
#
loop_
_entity_poly.entity_id
_entity_poly.type
_entity_poly.pdbx_seq_one_letter_code
_entity_poly.pdbx_strand_id
1 'polypeptide(L)'
;MDKGLHFTICVVTTVLLLRESSQAGEEKDPEALAVPKPGFGTDSRGAGEGLPTLTVTTILEDPYVMVRGAELEGYCMELLAALAGMLRFQYRVKVVADGQYGAVSAGGNWSGMVGEILRREADIAVAPLTVTSAREEVVSFTTPFLQTGIGILLRKDTASQDMSFFHFLSPFSKETWTALLFAYLLTCFCLFLVARLSPCEWNEPKNEENHFTFLNSLWFGAGALALQGATPRPQALSVRVIAVVWWLFTLALLAAYIANFTALLSSGSEQLPIQTFEDLVKQRNLEFGTLEGSSTFYYFKNSKNPIHQMIYEYMEKRREHVLVKTYQEAVQRVMGRALGWGSVTPLTPLTMFKPQLGALPSSSLSLCPASPWTKPLSIAVLKLREAGDLDYLRNKWWESSCLRQSRDRWGPLEPPALGGLFLTLGIGLALGILTALAELSSSSRRAAAHAKVSPGCCT
;
A
#
# COMPACT_ATOMS: atom_id res chain seq x y z
N MET A 1 -26.85 -26.75 28.06
CA MET A 1 -28.10 -26.87 27.29
C MET A 1 -28.59 -25.52 26.75
N ASP A 2 -27.66 -24.58 26.47
CA ASP A 2 -28.00 -23.15 26.28
C ASP A 2 -27.61 -22.59 24.89
N LYS A 3 -26.84 -23.36 24.11
CA LYS A 3 -26.40 -22.95 22.76
C LYS A 3 -27.41 -23.29 21.66
N GLY A 4 -28.27 -24.29 21.90
CA GLY A 4 -29.31 -24.70 20.93
C GLY A 4 -30.51 -23.75 20.87
N LEU A 5 -30.88 -23.14 22.01
CA LEU A 5 -32.00 -22.20 22.10
C LEU A 5 -31.67 -20.85 21.43
N HIS A 6 -30.41 -20.39 21.56
CA HIS A 6 -29.93 -19.18 20.89
C HIS A 6 -29.89 -19.31 19.36
N PHE A 7 -29.59 -20.50 18.85
CA PHE A 7 -29.58 -20.76 17.41
C PHE A 7 -30.99 -20.80 16.82
N THR A 8 -31.94 -21.40 17.53
CA THR A 8 -33.35 -21.46 17.10
C THR A 8 -34.03 -20.09 17.14
N ILE A 9 -33.75 -19.27 18.16
CA ILE A 9 -34.28 -17.89 18.22
C ILE A 9 -33.70 -17.03 17.08
N CYS A 10 -32.40 -17.16 16.76
CA CYS A 10 -31.80 -16.44 15.63
C CYS A 10 -32.46 -16.82 14.30
N VAL A 11 -32.60 -18.12 14.01
CA VAL A 11 -33.17 -18.59 12.73
C VAL A 11 -34.63 -18.19 12.57
N VAL A 12 -35.43 -18.25 13.65
CA VAL A 12 -36.85 -17.82 13.59
C VAL A 12 -36.96 -16.30 13.38
N THR A 13 -36.06 -15.51 13.96
CA THR A 13 -36.04 -14.04 13.76
C THR A 13 -35.60 -13.68 12.34
N THR A 14 -34.65 -14.41 11.75
CA THR A 14 -34.22 -14.18 10.36
C THR A 14 -35.29 -14.59 9.35
N VAL A 15 -36.04 -15.66 9.61
CA VAL A 15 -37.14 -16.10 8.72
C VAL A 15 -38.34 -15.15 8.80
N LEU A 16 -38.62 -14.56 9.97
CA LEU A 16 -39.68 -13.55 10.11
C LEU A 16 -39.30 -12.21 9.44
N LEU A 17 -38.03 -11.79 9.53
CA LEU A 17 -37.56 -10.58 8.84
C LEU A 17 -37.48 -10.74 7.31
N LEU A 18 -37.21 -11.95 6.81
CA LEU A 18 -37.25 -12.25 5.37
C LEU A 18 -38.69 -12.27 4.83
N ARG A 19 -39.69 -12.64 5.66
CA ARG A 19 -41.10 -12.66 5.25
C ARG A 19 -41.70 -11.26 5.11
N GLU A 20 -41.26 -10.29 5.91
CA GLU A 20 -41.65 -8.87 5.73
C GLU A 20 -40.95 -8.23 4.52
N SER A 21 -39.70 -8.61 4.21
CA SER A 21 -38.99 -8.12 3.02
C SER A 21 -39.62 -8.58 1.69
N SER A 22 -40.33 -9.71 1.67
CA SER A 22 -40.94 -10.27 0.46
C SER A 22 -42.23 -9.57 0.02
N GLN A 23 -42.80 -8.65 0.82
CA GLN A 23 -44.01 -7.90 0.45
C GLN A 23 -43.73 -6.49 -0.10
N ALA A 24 -42.47 -6.07 -0.23
CA ALA A 24 -42.09 -4.78 -0.81
C ALA A 24 -41.35 -4.97 -2.13
N GLY A 25 -42.05 -5.47 -3.14
CA GLY A 25 -41.53 -5.64 -4.50
C GLY A 25 -42.59 -5.31 -5.52
N GLU A 26 -42.84 -4.02 -5.74
CA GLU A 26 -43.54 -3.54 -6.92
C GLU A 26 -42.75 -2.39 -7.54
N GLU A 27 -42.38 -2.60 -8.80
CA GLU A 27 -41.58 -1.76 -9.69
C GLU A 27 -42.33 -0.45 -9.99
N LYS A 28 -41.67 0.70 -9.82
CA LYS A 28 -42.20 2.00 -10.23
C LYS A 28 -41.14 2.86 -10.91
N ASP A 29 -41.56 3.42 -12.03
CA ASP A 29 -40.82 4.27 -12.99
C ASP A 29 -39.98 5.39 -12.34
N PRO A 30 -38.89 5.80 -12.99
CA PRO A 30 -37.96 6.81 -12.50
C PRO A 30 -38.46 8.22 -12.84
N GLU A 31 -39.44 8.73 -12.10
CA GLU A 31 -39.75 10.17 -12.13
C GLU A 31 -39.81 10.77 -10.72
N ALA A 32 -38.82 11.62 -10.45
CA ALA A 32 -38.67 12.53 -9.30
C ALA A 32 -38.56 11.88 -7.90
N LEU A 33 -37.33 11.59 -7.47
CA LEU A 33 -36.98 11.34 -6.07
C LEU A 33 -36.95 12.67 -5.27
N ALA A 34 -37.50 12.66 -4.05
CA ALA A 34 -37.67 13.83 -3.22
C ALA A 34 -36.43 14.14 -2.34
N VAL A 35 -36.28 15.41 -1.96
CA VAL A 35 -35.13 16.00 -1.22
C VAL A 35 -35.62 16.50 0.15
N PRO A 36 -34.80 16.48 1.23
CA PRO A 36 -35.23 16.91 2.55
C PRO A 36 -35.41 18.43 2.65
N LYS A 37 -36.43 18.86 3.39
CA LYS A 37 -36.58 20.27 3.82
C LYS A 37 -35.66 20.54 5.01
N PRO A 38 -34.86 21.62 5.01
CA PRO A 38 -34.02 21.94 6.17
C PRO A 38 -34.89 22.45 7.34
N GLY A 39 -34.75 21.81 8.49
CA GLY A 39 -35.24 22.32 9.77
C GLY A 39 -34.26 23.33 10.35
N PHE A 40 -34.55 24.62 10.16
CA PHE A 40 -33.94 25.69 10.93
C PHE A 40 -34.99 26.77 11.21
N GLY A 41 -35.02 27.25 12.46
CA GLY A 41 -36.12 27.99 13.08
C GLY A 41 -36.73 29.11 12.24
N THR A 42 -38.06 29.12 12.21
CA THR A 42 -38.89 30.14 11.54
C THR A 42 -38.92 31.42 12.37
N ASP A 43 -38.25 32.46 11.87
CA ASP A 43 -38.68 33.84 12.10
C ASP A 43 -39.48 34.31 10.88
N SER A 44 -40.80 34.31 11.04
CA SER A 44 -41.76 34.74 10.04
C SER A 44 -41.84 36.27 10.01
N ARG A 45 -41.25 36.89 8.98
CA ARG A 45 -41.64 38.22 8.47
C ARG A 45 -41.11 38.44 7.04
N GLY A 46 -42.03 38.56 6.08
CA GLY A 46 -41.79 39.04 4.72
C GLY A 46 -42.12 38.04 3.62
N ALA A 47 -43.39 37.92 3.25
CA ALA A 47 -43.81 37.31 1.98
C ALA A 47 -43.71 38.37 0.88
N GLY A 48 -43.01 38.08 -0.22
CA GLY A 48 -42.92 39.04 -1.33
C GLY A 48 -42.03 38.71 -2.52
N GLU A 49 -41.19 37.67 -2.52
CA GLU A 49 -40.54 37.15 -3.73
C GLU A 49 -40.37 35.62 -3.60
N GLY A 50 -40.87 34.85 -4.58
CA GLY A 50 -40.67 33.41 -4.61
C GLY A 50 -39.19 33.10 -4.81
N LEU A 51 -38.61 32.27 -3.95
CA LEU A 51 -37.21 31.86 -4.08
C LEU A 51 -36.99 31.18 -5.44
N PRO A 52 -35.93 31.53 -6.19
CA PRO A 52 -35.64 30.91 -7.48
C PRO A 52 -35.42 29.41 -7.28
N THR A 53 -36.04 28.58 -8.12
CA THR A 53 -35.89 27.12 -8.08
C THR A 53 -34.92 26.68 -9.17
N LEU A 54 -33.84 26.01 -8.77
CA LEU A 54 -32.78 25.54 -9.67
C LEU A 54 -32.84 24.03 -9.87
N THR A 55 -32.67 23.59 -11.12
CA THR A 55 -32.56 22.18 -11.46
C THR A 55 -31.12 21.73 -11.33
N VAL A 56 -30.84 20.80 -10.42
CA VAL A 56 -29.50 20.30 -10.13
C VAL A 56 -29.35 18.91 -10.72
N THR A 57 -28.36 18.71 -11.59
CA THR A 57 -27.96 17.38 -12.05
C THR A 57 -26.82 16.80 -11.19
N THR A 58 -26.85 15.50 -10.96
CA THR A 58 -25.83 14.78 -10.20
C THR A 58 -25.67 13.34 -10.69
N ILE A 59 -24.69 12.62 -10.15
CA ILE A 59 -24.40 11.21 -10.44
C ILE A 59 -24.33 10.44 -9.13
N LEU A 60 -24.80 9.18 -9.14
CA LEU A 60 -24.70 8.30 -7.98
C LEU A 60 -23.26 7.79 -7.84
N GLU A 61 -22.59 8.19 -6.77
CA GLU A 61 -21.21 7.78 -6.46
C GLU A 61 -20.94 7.91 -4.96
N ASP A 62 -20.56 6.81 -4.32
CA ASP A 62 -20.27 6.78 -2.88
C ASP A 62 -18.91 7.45 -2.56
N PRO A 63 -18.77 8.27 -1.50
CA PRO A 63 -19.79 8.78 -0.57
C PRO A 63 -20.31 10.19 -0.96
N TYR A 64 -20.25 10.56 -2.25
CA TYR A 64 -20.68 11.88 -2.74
C TYR A 64 -22.19 12.02 -2.82
N VAL A 65 -22.87 11.07 -3.47
CA VAL A 65 -24.33 10.98 -3.56
C VAL A 65 -24.73 9.51 -3.57
N MET A 66 -25.55 9.15 -2.60
CA MET A 66 -26.00 7.79 -2.30
C MET A 66 -27.51 7.80 -2.10
N VAL A 67 -28.16 6.68 -2.43
CA VAL A 67 -29.59 6.50 -2.19
C VAL A 67 -29.78 5.84 -0.83
N ARG A 68 -30.52 6.49 0.07
CA ARG A 68 -30.95 5.90 1.34
C ARG A 68 -32.47 5.92 1.44
N GLY A 69 -33.06 4.75 1.20
CA GLY A 69 -34.52 4.63 1.09
C GLY A 69 -35.02 5.40 -0.14
N ALA A 70 -35.82 6.44 0.09
CA ALA A 70 -36.38 7.29 -0.97
C ALA A 70 -35.64 8.63 -1.15
N GLU A 71 -34.58 8.89 -0.38
CA GLU A 71 -33.87 10.17 -0.35
C GLU A 71 -32.42 10.02 -0.82
N LEU A 72 -31.87 11.12 -1.35
CA LEU A 72 -30.46 11.25 -1.70
C LEU A 72 -29.67 11.83 -0.51
N GLU A 73 -28.64 11.14 -0.07
CA GLU A 73 -27.70 11.61 0.97
C GLU A 73 -26.25 11.57 0.46
N GLY A 74 -25.33 12.27 1.13
CA GLY A 74 -23.92 12.25 0.77
C GLY A 74 -23.26 13.63 0.86
N TYR A 75 -21.95 13.67 0.63
CA TYR A 75 -21.16 14.91 0.71
C TYR A 75 -21.70 16.02 -0.20
N CYS A 76 -22.04 15.70 -1.45
CA CYS A 76 -22.55 16.68 -2.41
C CYS A 76 -23.95 17.18 -2.05
N MET A 77 -24.78 16.35 -1.40
CA MET A 77 -26.12 16.72 -0.95
C MET A 77 -26.06 17.69 0.24
N GLU A 78 -25.16 17.45 1.21
CA GLU A 78 -24.95 18.37 2.34
C GLU A 78 -24.31 19.69 1.90
N LEU A 79 -23.37 19.64 0.95
CA LEU A 79 -22.81 20.83 0.32
C LEU A 79 -23.90 21.66 -0.37
N LEU A 80 -24.77 21.01 -1.15
CA LEU A 80 -25.87 21.68 -1.84
C LEU A 80 -26.85 22.32 -0.86
N ALA A 81 -27.20 21.63 0.23
CA ALA A 81 -28.07 22.18 1.28
C ALA A 81 -27.44 23.41 1.96
N ALA A 82 -26.14 23.38 2.25
CA ALA A 82 -25.42 24.52 2.81
C ALA A 82 -25.42 25.73 1.85
N LEU A 83 -25.14 25.49 0.56
CA LEU A 83 -25.17 26.54 -0.47
C LEU A 83 -26.58 27.13 -0.65
N ALA A 84 -27.61 26.29 -0.64
CA ALA A 84 -29.02 26.71 -0.72
C ALA A 84 -29.42 27.57 0.49
N GLY A 85 -28.97 27.22 1.70
CA GLY A 85 -29.18 28.01 2.91
C GLY A 85 -28.50 29.38 2.87
N MET A 86 -27.25 29.44 2.38
CA MET A 86 -26.47 30.69 2.29
C MET A 86 -26.99 31.65 1.23
N LEU A 87 -27.37 31.13 0.06
CA LEU A 87 -27.77 31.94 -1.10
C LEU A 87 -29.29 32.07 -1.26
N ARG A 88 -30.07 31.39 -0.40
CA ARG A 88 -31.53 31.40 -0.40
C ARG A 88 -32.11 31.07 -1.78
N PHE A 89 -31.89 29.83 -2.24
CA PHE A 89 -32.56 29.28 -3.43
C PHE A 89 -33.24 27.94 -3.11
N GLN A 90 -34.27 27.59 -3.88
CA GLN A 90 -34.87 26.26 -3.86
C GLN A 90 -34.23 25.40 -4.95
N TYR A 91 -34.23 24.08 -4.79
CA TYR A 91 -33.62 23.19 -5.77
C TYR A 91 -34.38 21.88 -5.94
N ARG A 92 -34.28 21.32 -7.15
CA ARG A 92 -34.73 19.97 -7.48
C ARG A 92 -33.54 19.18 -8.01
N VAL A 93 -33.22 18.06 -7.37
CA VAL A 93 -32.11 17.20 -7.79
C VAL A 93 -32.64 16.14 -8.76
N LYS A 94 -31.90 15.93 -9.84
CA LYS A 94 -32.07 14.81 -10.77
C LYS A 94 -30.75 14.06 -10.94
N VAL A 95 -30.85 12.75 -11.16
CA VAL A 95 -29.70 11.92 -11.51
C VAL A 95 -29.53 11.95 -13.02
N VAL A 96 -28.30 12.08 -13.49
CA VAL A 96 -27.94 12.08 -14.92
C VAL A 96 -28.41 10.80 -15.61
N ALA A 97 -29.05 10.94 -16.76
CA ALA A 97 -29.75 9.82 -17.41
C ALA A 97 -28.80 8.72 -17.94
N ASP A 98 -27.63 9.11 -18.46
CA ASP A 98 -26.66 8.19 -19.07
C ASP A 98 -25.58 7.69 -18.10
N GLY A 99 -25.61 8.13 -16.84
CA GLY A 99 -24.62 7.77 -15.83
C GLY A 99 -23.20 8.31 -16.12
N GLN A 100 -23.05 9.33 -16.99
CA GLN A 100 -21.73 9.85 -17.37
C GLN A 100 -21.50 11.27 -16.85
N TYR A 101 -20.23 11.58 -16.58
CA TYR A 101 -19.80 12.94 -16.24
C TYR A 101 -19.93 13.91 -17.41
N GLY A 102 -19.62 13.42 -18.61
CA GLY A 102 -19.67 14.16 -19.86
C GLY A 102 -18.34 14.16 -20.58
N ALA A 103 -18.38 13.64 -21.80
CA ALA A 103 -17.28 13.56 -22.75
C ALA A 103 -17.78 13.98 -24.14
N VAL A 104 -16.84 14.37 -25.00
CA VAL A 104 -17.14 14.71 -26.40
C VAL A 104 -17.36 13.42 -27.17
N SER A 105 -18.57 13.23 -27.68
CA SER A 105 -18.91 12.13 -28.59
C SER A 105 -18.25 12.32 -29.95
N ALA A 106 -18.15 11.25 -30.75
CA ALA A 106 -17.57 11.30 -32.10
C ALA A 106 -18.27 12.33 -33.02
N GLY A 107 -19.55 12.63 -32.75
CA GLY A 107 -20.31 13.66 -33.45
C GLY A 107 -20.11 15.09 -32.94
N GLY A 108 -19.17 15.33 -32.01
CA GLY A 108 -18.90 16.65 -31.43
C GLY A 108 -19.84 17.10 -30.30
N ASN A 109 -20.92 16.34 -30.03
CA ASN A 109 -21.84 16.63 -28.93
C ASN A 109 -21.31 16.12 -27.58
N TRP A 110 -21.63 16.86 -26.51
CA TRP A 110 -21.30 16.47 -25.13
C TRP A 110 -22.36 15.54 -24.54
N SER A 111 -21.93 14.42 -23.96
CA SER A 111 -22.75 13.52 -23.15
C SER A 111 -22.80 13.94 -21.68
N GLY A 112 -23.50 13.18 -20.84
CA GLY A 112 -23.44 13.30 -19.39
C GLY A 112 -23.95 14.60 -18.82
N MET A 113 -23.55 14.88 -17.58
CA MET A 113 -23.92 16.11 -16.86
C MET A 113 -23.51 17.38 -17.63
N VAL A 114 -22.34 17.39 -18.26
CA VAL A 114 -21.91 18.54 -19.11
C VAL A 114 -22.88 18.76 -20.27
N GLY A 115 -23.32 17.69 -20.92
CA GLY A 115 -24.33 17.74 -21.98
C GLY A 115 -25.68 18.26 -21.49
N GLU A 116 -26.14 17.82 -20.31
CA GLU A 116 -27.42 18.30 -19.73
C GLU A 116 -27.41 19.81 -19.44
N ILE A 117 -26.28 20.34 -18.95
CA ILE A 117 -26.09 21.78 -18.75
C ILE A 117 -26.15 22.52 -20.08
N LEU A 118 -25.44 22.03 -21.11
CA LEU A 118 -25.45 22.66 -22.44
C LEU A 118 -26.83 22.63 -23.11
N ARG A 119 -27.60 21.55 -22.92
CA ARG A 119 -28.98 21.42 -23.41
C ARG A 119 -30.01 22.16 -22.55
N ARG A 120 -29.58 22.81 -21.45
CA ARG A 120 -30.43 23.50 -20.48
C ARG A 120 -31.47 22.58 -19.81
N GLU A 121 -31.14 21.31 -19.67
CA GLU A 121 -31.94 20.33 -18.91
C GLU A 121 -31.63 20.41 -17.41
N ALA A 122 -30.52 21.04 -17.03
CA ALA A 122 -30.13 21.40 -15.66
C ALA A 122 -29.50 22.79 -15.64
N ASP A 123 -29.62 23.47 -14.50
CA ASP A 123 -29.03 24.78 -14.26
C ASP A 123 -27.63 24.68 -13.63
N ILE A 124 -27.44 23.66 -12.77
CA ILE A 124 -26.20 23.42 -12.01
C ILE A 124 -25.92 21.92 -11.99
N ALA A 125 -24.65 21.52 -12.14
CA ALA A 125 -24.21 20.18 -11.78
C ALA A 125 -23.45 20.20 -10.45
N VAL A 126 -23.94 19.42 -9.48
CA VAL A 126 -23.27 19.22 -8.19
C VAL A 126 -22.86 17.76 -8.09
N ALA A 127 -21.59 17.50 -8.38
CA ALA A 127 -21.01 16.16 -8.43
C ALA A 127 -19.48 16.27 -8.26
N PRO A 128 -18.76 15.16 -8.04
CA PRO A 128 -17.29 15.11 -8.12
C PRO A 128 -16.75 15.31 -9.56
N LEU A 129 -17.29 16.26 -10.31
CA LEU A 129 -16.91 16.56 -11.69
C LEU A 129 -15.54 17.26 -11.74
N THR A 130 -14.56 16.61 -12.35
CA THR A 130 -13.22 17.18 -12.55
C THR A 130 -13.22 18.36 -13.53
N VAL A 131 -12.58 19.47 -13.14
CA VAL A 131 -12.27 20.60 -14.02
C VAL A 131 -11.22 20.20 -15.06
N THR A 132 -11.54 20.34 -16.34
CA THR A 132 -10.61 20.11 -17.45
C THR A 132 -10.71 21.25 -18.46
N SER A 133 -9.63 21.53 -19.19
CA SER A 133 -9.59 22.59 -20.22
C SER A 133 -10.75 22.46 -21.22
N ALA A 134 -11.00 21.25 -21.73
CA ALA A 134 -12.07 21.02 -22.69
C ALA A 134 -13.48 21.28 -22.12
N ARG A 135 -13.68 21.06 -20.81
CA ARG A 135 -14.96 21.36 -20.15
C ARG A 135 -15.10 22.85 -19.86
N GLU A 136 -14.02 23.51 -19.46
CA GLU A 136 -14.01 24.94 -19.13
C GLU A 136 -14.31 25.84 -20.35
N GLU A 137 -14.01 25.35 -21.56
CA GLU A 137 -14.39 26.01 -22.82
C GLU A 137 -15.91 26.04 -23.05
N VAL A 138 -16.67 25.10 -22.49
CA VAL A 138 -18.10 24.91 -22.77
C VAL A 138 -19.02 25.12 -21.56
N VAL A 139 -18.50 25.04 -20.34
CA VAL A 139 -19.24 25.29 -19.10
C VAL A 139 -18.42 26.18 -18.15
N SER A 140 -19.11 26.95 -17.31
CA SER A 140 -18.46 27.76 -16.29
C SER A 140 -18.34 26.96 -14.99
N PHE A 141 -17.16 26.97 -14.38
CA PHE A 141 -16.92 26.32 -13.09
C PHE A 141 -16.85 27.33 -11.94
N THR A 142 -17.26 26.90 -10.74
CA THR A 142 -17.01 27.65 -9.50
C THR A 142 -15.58 27.45 -9.02
N THR A 143 -15.20 28.14 -7.94
CA THR A 143 -14.05 27.71 -7.13
C THR A 143 -14.21 26.22 -6.78
N PRO A 144 -13.14 25.41 -6.90
CA PRO A 144 -13.23 24.00 -6.57
C PRO A 144 -13.58 23.83 -5.10
N PHE A 145 -14.49 22.92 -4.76
CA PHE A 145 -14.84 22.61 -3.37
C PHE A 145 -13.96 21.48 -2.81
N LEU A 146 -13.47 20.59 -3.69
CA LEU A 146 -12.60 19.47 -3.30
C LEU A 146 -11.36 19.42 -4.20
N GLN A 147 -10.19 19.30 -3.60
CA GLN A 147 -8.92 19.06 -4.32
C GLN A 147 -8.55 17.59 -4.23
N THR A 148 -8.36 16.95 -5.38
CA THR A 148 -8.00 15.53 -5.47
C THR A 148 -6.75 15.33 -6.34
N GLY A 149 -6.27 14.10 -6.44
CA GLY A 149 -5.10 13.74 -7.24
C GLY A 149 -5.36 12.45 -8.00
N ILE A 150 -4.65 12.24 -9.11
CA ILE A 150 -4.61 10.91 -9.74
C ILE A 150 -3.82 9.99 -8.80
N GLY A 151 -4.51 9.00 -8.24
CA GLY A 151 -3.93 7.98 -7.39
C GLY A 151 -3.84 6.63 -8.10
N ILE A 152 -2.87 5.81 -7.71
CA ILE A 152 -2.76 4.41 -8.10
C ILE A 152 -3.26 3.58 -6.91
N LEU A 153 -4.22 2.70 -7.17
CA LEU A 153 -4.74 1.76 -6.19
C LEU A 153 -4.11 0.39 -6.40
N LEU A 154 -3.42 -0.13 -5.39
CA LEU A 154 -2.75 -1.42 -5.41
C LEU A 154 -3.23 -2.30 -4.25
N ARG A 155 -3.27 -3.61 -4.49
CA ARG A 155 -3.48 -4.60 -3.44
C ARG A 155 -2.20 -4.71 -2.62
N LYS A 156 -2.29 -4.63 -1.28
CA LYS A 156 -1.13 -4.54 -0.39
C LYS A 156 -0.15 -5.73 -0.54
N ASP A 157 -0.64 -6.93 -0.75
CA ASP A 157 0.17 -8.15 -0.90
C ASP A 157 0.85 -8.30 -2.27
N THR A 158 0.47 -7.48 -3.25
CA THR A 158 1.16 -7.43 -4.54
C THR A 158 2.40 -6.56 -4.46
N ALA A 159 2.46 -5.67 -3.45
CA ALA A 159 3.63 -4.88 -3.13
C ALA A 159 4.70 -5.66 -2.35
N SER A 160 4.30 -6.72 -1.64
CA SER A 160 5.16 -7.61 -0.88
C SER A 160 5.84 -8.69 -1.74
N GLN A 161 5.86 -8.54 -3.07
CA GLN A 161 6.62 -9.41 -3.97
C GLN A 161 8.12 -9.12 -3.85
N ASP A 162 8.70 -9.63 -2.77
CA ASP A 162 9.69 -10.70 -2.78
C ASP A 162 10.17 -10.80 -1.34
N MET A 163 9.47 -11.58 -0.50
CA MET A 163 10.05 -12.06 0.74
C MET A 163 11.22 -12.98 0.39
N SER A 164 12.33 -12.36 0.03
CA SER A 164 13.58 -13.02 -0.24
C SER A 164 13.95 -13.76 1.03
N PHE A 165 14.20 -15.06 0.92
CA PHE A 165 14.65 -15.90 2.03
C PHE A 165 15.85 -15.28 2.78
N PHE A 166 16.61 -14.39 2.13
CA PHE A 166 17.78 -13.71 2.69
C PHE A 166 17.49 -12.35 3.34
N HIS A 167 16.25 -12.04 3.74
CA HIS A 167 15.92 -10.77 4.39
C HIS A 167 16.74 -10.53 5.68
N PHE A 168 17.22 -11.58 6.36
CA PHE A 168 18.12 -11.43 7.51
C PHE A 168 19.50 -10.81 7.16
N LEU A 169 19.91 -10.77 5.88
CA LEU A 169 21.15 -10.11 5.44
C LEU A 169 20.96 -8.63 5.09
N SER A 170 19.72 -8.14 5.01
CA SER A 170 19.40 -6.77 4.62
C SER A 170 19.86 -5.64 5.57
N PRO A 171 20.11 -5.86 6.88
CA PRO A 171 20.55 -4.79 7.78
C PRO A 171 21.87 -4.13 7.40
N PHE A 172 22.71 -4.81 6.62
CA PHE A 172 23.98 -4.31 6.12
C PHE A 172 24.02 -4.38 4.59
N SER A 173 24.63 -3.37 3.97
CA SER A 173 24.82 -3.34 2.54
C SER A 173 25.86 -4.39 2.10
N LYS A 174 25.87 -4.72 0.81
CA LYS A 174 26.87 -5.65 0.23
C LYS A 174 28.30 -5.17 0.49
N GLU A 175 28.52 -3.86 0.45
CA GLU A 175 29.82 -3.22 0.72
C GLU A 175 30.25 -3.39 2.18
N THR A 176 29.31 -3.27 3.12
CA THR A 176 29.59 -3.51 4.54
C THR A 176 29.93 -4.98 4.80
N TRP A 177 29.21 -5.91 4.16
CA TRP A 177 29.50 -7.34 4.28
C TRP A 177 30.89 -7.71 3.73
N THR A 178 31.30 -7.13 2.60
CA THR A 178 32.64 -7.38 2.04
C THR A 178 33.74 -6.75 2.90
N ALA A 179 33.52 -5.53 3.43
CA ALA A 179 34.44 -4.90 4.36
C ALA A 179 34.61 -5.72 5.66
N LEU A 180 33.52 -6.29 6.19
CA LEU A 180 33.56 -7.15 7.36
C LEU A 180 34.38 -8.42 7.11
N LEU A 181 34.21 -9.06 5.96
CA LEU A 181 35.01 -10.23 5.57
C LEU A 181 36.51 -9.90 5.51
N PHE A 182 36.86 -8.75 4.92
CA PHE A 182 38.25 -8.31 4.87
C PHE A 182 38.82 -8.02 6.26
N ALA A 183 38.08 -7.29 7.10
CA ALA A 183 38.48 -6.99 8.48
C ALA A 183 38.67 -8.27 9.32
N TYR A 184 37.79 -9.26 9.15
CA TYR A 184 37.89 -10.57 9.78
C TYR A 184 39.18 -11.31 9.38
N LEU A 185 39.44 -11.44 8.07
CA LEU A 185 40.64 -12.12 7.58
C LEU A 185 41.93 -11.40 8.02
N LEU A 186 41.94 -10.06 7.98
CA LEU A 186 43.06 -9.25 8.45
C LEU A 186 43.32 -9.46 9.95
N THR A 187 42.27 -9.50 10.77
CA THR A 187 42.40 -9.73 12.22
C THR A 187 42.92 -11.13 12.52
N CYS A 188 42.44 -12.15 11.82
CA CYS A 188 42.93 -13.53 11.96
C CYS A 188 44.40 -13.65 11.54
N PHE A 189 44.81 -12.94 10.48
CA PHE A 189 46.20 -12.87 10.04
C PHE A 189 47.09 -12.18 11.08
N CYS A 190 46.66 -11.04 11.64
CA CYS A 190 47.39 -10.35 12.70
C CYS A 190 47.51 -11.21 13.97
N LEU A 191 46.45 -11.91 14.37
CA LEU A 191 46.48 -12.84 15.50
C LEU A 191 47.49 -13.97 15.25
N PHE A 192 47.47 -14.57 14.06
CA PHE A 192 48.45 -15.60 13.67
C PHE A 192 49.89 -15.08 13.71
N LEU A 193 50.15 -13.90 13.14
CA LEU A 193 51.49 -13.31 13.11
C LEU A 193 52.00 -13.00 14.52
N VAL A 194 51.19 -12.36 15.35
CA VAL A 194 51.59 -11.95 16.71
C VAL A 194 51.72 -13.16 17.64
N ALA A 195 50.88 -14.19 17.49
CA ALA A 195 51.02 -15.43 18.25
C ALA A 195 52.29 -16.21 17.86
N ARG A 196 52.74 -16.12 16.60
CA ARG A 196 54.01 -16.72 16.17
C ARG A 196 55.22 -15.93 16.65
N LEU A 197 55.13 -14.60 16.68
CA LEU A 197 56.23 -13.73 17.12
C LEU A 197 56.38 -13.64 18.64
N SER A 198 55.32 -13.88 19.42
CA SER A 198 55.36 -13.72 20.88
C SER A 198 55.99 -14.94 21.58
N PRO A 199 57.12 -14.79 22.31
CA PRO A 199 57.78 -15.92 22.97
C PRO A 199 56.93 -16.60 24.05
N CYS A 200 56.00 -15.85 24.68
CA CYS A 200 55.15 -16.38 25.75
C CYS A 200 54.13 -17.43 25.26
N GLU A 201 53.81 -17.47 23.96
CA GLU A 201 52.91 -18.47 23.38
C GLU A 201 53.62 -19.80 23.04
N TRP A 202 54.95 -19.86 23.17
CA TRP A 202 55.77 -21.05 22.86
C TRP A 202 56.21 -21.83 24.12
N ASN A 203 55.80 -21.40 25.31
CA ASN A 203 56.38 -21.87 26.58
C ASN A 203 55.69 -23.11 27.18
N GLU A 204 55.73 -24.23 26.46
CA GLU A 204 55.58 -25.57 27.07
C GLU A 204 56.77 -26.47 26.68
N PRO A 205 57.62 -26.93 27.62
CA PRO A 205 58.88 -27.64 27.33
C PRO A 205 58.70 -29.07 26.77
N LYS A 206 57.49 -29.46 26.36
CA LYS A 206 57.16 -30.76 25.74
C LYS A 206 56.27 -30.65 24.49
N ASN A 207 55.81 -29.45 24.12
CA ASN A 207 54.96 -29.20 22.96
C ASN A 207 55.66 -28.18 22.06
N GLU A 208 56.31 -28.64 20.99
CA GLU A 208 56.95 -27.76 20.00
C GLU A 208 55.92 -27.08 19.05
N GLU A 209 54.62 -27.35 19.23
CA GLU A 209 53.56 -26.87 18.34
C GLU A 209 52.77 -25.70 18.96
N ASN A 210 52.88 -24.53 18.33
CA ASN A 210 52.07 -23.35 18.68
C ASN A 210 50.59 -23.61 18.36
N HIS A 211 49.72 -23.53 19.38
CA HIS A 211 48.29 -23.81 19.25
C HIS A 211 47.54 -22.79 18.37
N PHE A 212 48.08 -21.60 18.13
CA PHE A 212 47.56 -20.63 17.17
C PHE A 212 48.07 -20.92 15.74
N THR A 213 47.53 -21.97 15.12
CA THR A 213 47.63 -22.16 13.67
C THR A 213 46.69 -21.19 12.94
N PHE A 214 46.92 -20.92 11.65
CA PHE A 214 46.04 -20.01 10.88
C PHE A 214 44.56 -20.44 10.92
N LEU A 215 44.28 -21.75 10.87
CA LEU A 215 42.94 -22.31 11.01
C LEU A 215 42.37 -22.12 12.42
N ASN A 216 43.18 -22.29 13.46
CA ASN A 216 42.75 -22.03 14.84
C ASN A 216 42.52 -20.54 15.11
N SER A 217 43.28 -19.65 14.45
CA SER A 217 43.05 -18.20 14.49
C SER A 217 41.75 -17.81 13.78
N LEU A 218 41.44 -18.43 12.64
CA LEU A 218 40.13 -18.28 11.98
C LEU A 218 39.00 -18.78 12.89
N TRP A 219 39.15 -19.96 13.49
CA TRP A 219 38.17 -20.48 14.45
C TRP A 219 37.98 -19.56 15.66
N PHE A 220 39.07 -18.99 16.18
CA PHE A 220 39.03 -18.01 17.26
C PHE A 220 38.27 -16.73 16.86
N GLY A 221 38.59 -16.17 15.69
CA GLY A 221 37.91 -15.00 15.16
C GLY A 221 36.41 -15.24 14.91
N ALA A 222 36.07 -16.43 14.38
CA ALA A 222 34.69 -16.84 14.13
C ALA A 222 33.89 -17.03 15.43
N GLY A 223 34.51 -17.62 16.46
CA GLY A 223 33.92 -17.74 17.79
C GLY A 223 33.57 -16.36 18.37
N ALA A 224 34.47 -15.39 18.26
CA ALA A 224 34.24 -14.02 18.73
C ALA A 224 33.09 -13.31 17.99
N LEU A 225 32.87 -13.58 16.70
CA LEU A 225 31.70 -13.09 15.95
C LEU A 225 30.39 -13.74 16.42
N ALA A 226 30.44 -15.03 16.79
CA ALA A 226 29.30 -15.76 17.35
C ALA A 226 29.05 -15.46 18.84
N LEU A 227 29.82 -14.54 19.45
CA LEU A 227 29.88 -14.31 20.89
C LEU A 227 30.18 -15.57 21.71
N GLN A 228 30.85 -16.54 21.10
CA GLN A 228 31.30 -17.76 21.74
C GLN A 228 32.79 -17.65 22.08
N GLY A 229 33.14 -17.99 23.32
CA GLY A 229 34.55 -18.11 23.70
C GLY A 229 35.19 -19.24 22.91
N ALA A 230 36.29 -18.95 22.21
CA ALA A 230 37.02 -19.95 21.43
C ALA A 230 38.33 -20.35 22.13
N THR A 231 38.69 -21.62 21.98
CA THR A 231 40.02 -22.16 22.30
C THR A 231 40.86 -22.15 21.02
N PRO A 232 42.14 -21.74 21.06
CA PRO A 232 43.02 -21.61 22.22
C PRO A 232 42.91 -20.25 22.94
N ARG A 233 43.18 -20.25 24.24
CA ARG A 233 43.14 -19.04 25.08
C ARG A 233 44.47 -18.29 24.96
N PRO A 234 44.47 -16.99 24.62
CA PRO A 234 45.72 -16.23 24.48
C PRO A 234 46.43 -16.03 25.82
N GLN A 235 47.72 -16.38 25.87
CA GLN A 235 48.57 -16.22 27.04
C GLN A 235 49.32 -14.89 27.01
N ALA A 236 49.82 -14.48 25.85
CA ALA A 236 50.58 -13.26 25.63
C ALA A 236 49.71 -12.00 25.70
N LEU A 237 50.26 -10.95 26.31
CA LEU A 237 49.58 -9.65 26.44
C LEU A 237 49.28 -9.02 25.08
N SER A 238 50.19 -9.14 24.10
CA SER A 238 50.01 -8.60 22.74
C SER A 238 48.81 -9.24 22.01
N VAL A 239 48.65 -10.56 22.11
CA VAL A 239 47.54 -11.30 21.52
C VAL A 239 46.22 -10.94 22.23
N ARG A 240 46.25 -10.76 23.56
CA ARG A 240 45.09 -10.30 24.34
C ARG A 240 44.61 -8.91 23.93
N VAL A 241 45.53 -7.97 23.65
CA VAL A 241 45.14 -6.63 23.18
C VAL A 241 44.38 -6.71 21.86
N ILE A 242 44.89 -7.48 20.89
CA ILE A 242 44.22 -7.67 19.59
C ILE A 242 42.86 -8.36 19.77
N ALA A 243 42.79 -9.39 20.63
CA ALA A 243 41.54 -10.08 20.93
C ALA A 243 40.49 -9.16 21.57
N VAL A 244 40.89 -8.31 22.52
CA VAL A 244 39.98 -7.33 23.15
C VAL A 244 39.48 -6.30 22.15
N VAL A 245 40.35 -5.78 21.29
CA VAL A 245 39.95 -4.84 20.23
C VAL A 245 38.97 -5.50 19.26
N TRP A 246 39.23 -6.75 18.87
CA TRP A 246 38.31 -7.52 18.03
C TRP A 246 36.96 -7.74 18.72
N TRP A 247 36.95 -8.09 20.01
CA TRP A 247 35.70 -8.26 20.77
C TRP A 247 34.89 -6.98 20.90
N LEU A 248 35.54 -5.83 21.12
CA LEU A 248 34.85 -4.53 21.13
C LEU A 248 34.24 -4.22 19.76
N PHE A 249 34.97 -4.51 18.68
CA PHE A 249 34.48 -4.34 17.32
C PHE A 249 33.28 -5.26 17.03
N THR A 250 33.34 -6.55 17.36
CA THR A 250 32.24 -7.49 17.12
C THR A 250 31.00 -7.17 17.96
N LEU A 251 31.18 -6.73 19.21
CA LEU A 251 30.08 -6.29 20.06
C LEU A 251 29.38 -5.05 19.50
N ALA A 252 30.14 -4.04 19.06
CA ALA A 252 29.58 -2.84 18.44
C ALA A 252 28.86 -3.16 17.12
N LEU A 253 29.44 -4.05 16.30
CA LEU A 253 28.83 -4.51 15.05
C LEU A 253 27.50 -5.23 15.30
N LEU A 254 27.44 -6.11 16.30
CA LEU A 254 26.21 -6.82 16.66
C LEU A 254 25.13 -5.85 17.14
N ALA A 255 25.49 -4.85 17.96
CA ALA A 255 24.55 -3.84 18.40
C ALA A 255 23.97 -3.04 17.22
N ALA A 256 24.82 -2.65 16.26
CA ALA A 256 24.37 -1.98 15.03
C ALA A 256 23.46 -2.88 14.17
N TYR A 257 23.79 -4.17 14.05
CA TYR A 257 22.97 -5.15 13.33
C TYR A 257 21.59 -5.28 13.97
N ILE A 258 21.51 -5.47 15.29
CA ILE A 258 20.24 -5.59 16.02
C ILE A 258 19.41 -4.32 15.89
N ALA A 259 20.03 -3.13 16.02
CA ALA A 259 19.33 -1.85 15.89
C ALA A 259 18.71 -1.70 14.49
N ASN A 260 19.47 -1.95 13.43
CA ASN A 260 18.98 -1.85 12.06
C ASN A 260 17.94 -2.92 11.73
N PHE A 261 18.15 -4.16 12.19
CA PHE A 261 17.18 -5.25 12.00
C PHE A 261 15.85 -4.96 12.72
N THR A 262 15.92 -4.42 13.93
CA THR A 262 14.73 -4.00 14.69
C THR A 262 14.01 -2.83 14.01
N ALA A 263 14.75 -1.86 13.48
CA ALA A 263 14.18 -0.76 12.70
C ALA A 263 13.48 -1.25 11.43
N LEU A 264 14.05 -2.22 10.72
CA LEU A 264 13.44 -2.85 9.55
C LEU A 264 12.14 -3.59 9.91
N LEU A 265 12.14 -4.36 11.01
CA LEU A 265 10.94 -5.05 11.49
C LEU A 265 9.84 -4.08 11.96
N SER A 266 10.24 -2.95 12.55
CA SER A 266 9.31 -1.97 13.15
C SER A 266 8.74 -1.00 12.12
N SER A 267 9.52 -0.64 11.10
CA SER A 267 9.10 0.32 10.09
C SER A 267 8.04 -0.22 9.15
N GLY A 268 7.83 -1.55 9.09
CA GLY A 268 6.73 -2.20 8.34
C GLY A 268 6.59 -1.71 6.89
N SER A 269 7.64 -1.06 6.37
CA SER A 269 7.60 -0.27 5.17
C SER A 269 8.33 -1.09 4.12
N GLU A 270 7.61 -2.10 3.63
CA GLU A 270 7.80 -2.49 2.25
C GLU A 270 7.62 -1.23 1.43
N GLN A 271 8.74 -0.67 0.97
CA GLN A 271 8.69 0.34 -0.06
C GLN A 271 7.95 -0.30 -1.21
N LEU A 272 6.75 0.19 -1.49
CA LEU A 272 5.98 -0.23 -2.64
C LEU A 272 6.93 -0.16 -3.85
N PRO A 273 7.05 -1.24 -4.64
CA PRO A 273 7.96 -1.27 -5.78
C PRO A 273 7.64 -0.19 -6.82
N ILE A 274 6.44 0.41 -6.74
CA ILE A 274 5.97 1.47 -7.63
C ILE A 274 5.68 2.73 -6.79
N GLN A 275 6.50 3.75 -6.97
CA GLN A 275 6.28 5.08 -6.38
C GLN A 275 6.06 6.16 -7.44
N THR A 276 6.33 5.87 -8.70
CA THR A 276 6.16 6.82 -9.79
C THR A 276 5.47 6.19 -10.99
N PHE A 277 4.92 7.03 -11.87
CA PHE A 277 4.42 6.57 -13.17
C PHE A 277 5.53 5.99 -14.06
N GLU A 278 6.79 6.39 -13.82
CA GLU A 278 7.93 5.83 -14.54
C GLU A 278 8.17 4.38 -14.11
N ASP A 279 8.10 4.08 -12.82
CA ASP A 279 8.20 2.71 -12.30
C ASP A 279 7.06 1.83 -12.82
N LEU A 280 5.85 2.41 -12.92
CA LEU A 280 4.67 1.74 -13.46
C LEU A 280 4.85 1.31 -14.94
N VAL A 281 5.52 2.13 -15.76
CA VAL A 281 5.78 1.82 -17.17
C VAL A 281 6.97 0.87 -17.34
N LYS A 282 7.99 0.95 -16.46
CA LYS A 282 9.16 0.08 -16.50
C LYS A 282 8.82 -1.36 -16.13
N GLN A 283 7.93 -1.56 -15.16
CA GLN A 283 7.50 -2.91 -14.78
C GLN A 283 6.62 -3.56 -15.86
N ARG A 284 6.73 -4.88 -16.00
CA ARG A 284 5.90 -5.66 -16.95
C ARG A 284 4.92 -6.62 -16.28
N ASN A 285 4.98 -6.75 -14.96
CA ASN A 285 4.25 -7.79 -14.23
C ASN A 285 2.82 -7.39 -13.87
N LEU A 286 2.52 -6.09 -13.83
CA LEU A 286 1.22 -5.60 -13.38
C LEU A 286 0.47 -4.92 -14.52
N GLU A 287 -0.78 -5.34 -14.68
CA GLU A 287 -1.72 -4.66 -15.54
C GLU A 287 -2.29 -3.44 -14.82
N PHE A 288 -2.32 -2.30 -15.51
CA PHE A 288 -2.88 -1.06 -15.00
C PHE A 288 -3.86 -0.46 -16.01
N GLY A 289 -4.93 0.15 -15.51
CA GLY A 289 -6.01 0.70 -16.29
C GLY A 289 -6.76 1.81 -15.58
N THR A 290 -7.71 2.42 -16.30
CA THR A 290 -8.55 3.50 -15.79
C THR A 290 -10.01 3.27 -16.19
N LEU A 291 -10.90 4.08 -15.65
CA LEU A 291 -12.31 4.08 -16.05
C LEU A 291 -12.44 4.59 -17.49
N GLU A 292 -13.24 3.89 -18.31
CA GLU A 292 -13.49 4.27 -19.70
C GLU A 292 -14.14 5.66 -19.78
N GLY A 293 -13.64 6.53 -20.67
CA GLY A 293 -14.17 7.88 -20.84
C GLY A 293 -13.95 8.83 -19.66
N SER A 294 -13.14 8.46 -18.67
CA SER A 294 -12.83 9.31 -17.51
C SER A 294 -11.92 10.48 -17.87
N SER A 295 -11.95 11.52 -17.03
CA SER A 295 -11.01 12.65 -17.12
C SER A 295 -9.55 12.19 -17.04
N THR A 296 -9.26 11.14 -16.25
CA THR A 296 -7.95 10.49 -16.14
C THR A 296 -7.52 9.82 -17.46
N PHE A 297 -8.42 9.11 -18.13
CA PHE A 297 -8.13 8.50 -19.43
C PHE A 297 -7.77 9.56 -20.49
N TYR A 298 -8.58 10.63 -20.58
CA TYR A 298 -8.31 11.75 -21.50
C TYR A 298 -7.07 12.56 -21.09
N TYR A 299 -6.74 12.64 -19.80
CA TYR A 299 -5.52 13.27 -19.31
C TYR A 299 -4.29 12.58 -19.88
N PHE A 300 -4.22 11.25 -19.83
CA PHE A 300 -3.10 10.50 -20.41
C PHE A 300 -3.06 10.60 -21.93
N LYS A 301 -4.23 10.58 -22.60
CA LYS A 301 -4.34 10.76 -24.05
C LYS A 301 -3.78 12.10 -24.54
N ASN A 302 -4.14 13.19 -23.85
CA ASN A 302 -3.79 14.55 -24.26
C ASN A 302 -2.47 15.04 -23.63
N SER A 303 -1.79 14.20 -22.86
CA SER A 303 -0.55 14.60 -22.19
C SER A 303 0.60 14.74 -23.19
N LYS A 304 1.48 15.73 -22.96
CA LYS A 304 2.73 15.92 -23.72
C LYS A 304 3.91 15.14 -23.14
N ASN A 305 3.76 14.57 -21.94
CA ASN A 305 4.83 13.81 -21.30
C ASN A 305 4.94 12.43 -21.97
N PRO A 306 6.13 12.00 -22.44
CA PRO A 306 6.31 10.71 -23.09
C PRO A 306 5.90 9.52 -22.20
N ILE A 307 6.13 9.59 -20.88
CA ILE A 307 5.73 8.53 -19.95
C ILE A 307 4.21 8.38 -19.91
N HIS A 308 3.48 9.49 -19.89
CA HIS A 308 2.01 9.49 -19.89
C HIS A 308 1.44 8.97 -21.21
N GLN A 309 2.09 9.28 -22.33
CA GLN A 309 1.72 8.75 -23.65
C GLN A 309 1.93 7.23 -23.72
N MET A 310 3.03 6.72 -23.16
CA MET A 310 3.25 5.27 -23.07
C MET A 310 2.17 4.56 -22.23
N ILE A 311 1.73 5.17 -21.13
CA ILE A 311 0.60 4.66 -20.32
C ILE A 311 -0.68 4.64 -21.16
N TYR A 312 -0.96 5.70 -21.92
CA TYR A 312 -2.12 5.75 -22.81
C TYR A 312 -2.06 4.67 -23.90
N GLU A 313 -0.94 4.52 -24.60
CA GLU A 313 -0.76 3.49 -25.64
C GLU A 313 -0.93 2.08 -25.09
N TYR A 314 -0.42 1.82 -23.88
CA TYR A 314 -0.63 0.56 -23.18
C TYR A 314 -2.11 0.28 -22.94
N MET A 315 -2.85 1.26 -22.42
CA MET A 315 -4.28 1.15 -22.15
C MET A 315 -5.08 0.97 -23.45
N GLU A 316 -4.78 1.75 -24.49
CA GLU A 316 -5.49 1.70 -25.78
C GLU A 316 -5.28 0.35 -26.47
N LYS A 317 -4.05 -0.19 -26.45
CA LYS A 317 -3.75 -1.50 -27.02
C LYS A 317 -4.50 -2.65 -26.33
N ARG A 318 -4.88 -2.48 -25.06
CA ARG A 318 -5.56 -3.50 -24.23
C ARG A 318 -6.94 -3.04 -23.76
N ARG A 319 -7.60 -2.18 -24.54
CA ARG A 319 -8.82 -1.47 -24.16
C ARG A 319 -9.89 -2.36 -23.53
N GLU A 320 -10.20 -3.50 -24.17
CA GLU A 320 -11.26 -4.42 -23.74
C GLU A 320 -10.99 -5.07 -22.37
N HIS A 321 -9.71 -5.29 -22.05
CA HIS A 321 -9.32 -5.95 -20.81
C HIS A 321 -8.99 -4.96 -19.70
N VAL A 322 -8.50 -3.77 -20.00
CA VAL A 322 -7.90 -2.86 -19.02
C VAL A 322 -8.83 -1.74 -18.59
N LEU A 323 -9.71 -1.27 -19.48
CA LEU A 323 -10.67 -0.23 -19.13
C LEU A 323 -11.92 -0.83 -18.49
N VAL A 324 -12.38 -0.19 -17.43
CA VAL A 324 -13.57 -0.60 -16.66
C VAL A 324 -14.66 0.45 -16.76
N LYS A 325 -15.93 0.04 -16.59
CA LYS A 325 -17.07 0.96 -16.74
C LYS A 325 -17.51 1.60 -15.43
N THR A 326 -17.25 0.94 -14.30
CA THR A 326 -17.64 1.43 -12.96
C THR A 326 -16.49 1.37 -11.97
N TYR A 327 -16.52 2.25 -10.96
CA TYR A 327 -15.54 2.23 -9.87
C TYR A 327 -15.61 0.94 -9.04
N GLN A 328 -16.80 0.38 -8.82
CA GLN A 328 -16.98 -0.87 -8.08
C GLN A 328 -16.29 -2.05 -8.78
N GLU A 329 -16.45 -2.16 -10.10
CA GLU A 329 -15.74 -3.15 -10.92
C GLU A 329 -14.22 -2.98 -10.82
N ALA A 330 -13.73 -1.73 -10.85
CA ALA A 330 -12.30 -1.42 -10.70
C ALA A 330 -11.75 -1.93 -9.36
N VAL A 331 -12.45 -1.64 -8.25
CA VAL A 331 -12.07 -2.07 -6.91
C VAL A 331 -12.10 -3.60 -6.80
N GLN A 332 -13.16 -4.25 -7.30
CA GLN A 332 -13.26 -5.71 -7.32
C GLN A 332 -12.13 -6.37 -8.10
N ARG A 333 -11.70 -5.74 -9.21
CA ARG A 333 -10.59 -6.26 -10.01
C ARG A 333 -9.26 -6.18 -9.28
N VAL A 334 -8.98 -5.05 -8.60
CA VAL A 334 -7.75 -4.90 -7.79
C VAL A 334 -7.73 -5.85 -6.60
N MET A 335 -8.89 -6.12 -6.01
CA MET A 335 -9.03 -7.07 -4.90
C MET A 335 -8.83 -8.52 -5.36
N GLY A 336 -8.87 -8.80 -6.67
CA GLY A 336 -8.94 -10.13 -7.25
C GLY A 336 -10.36 -10.68 -7.12
N ARG A 337 -10.79 -11.54 -8.07
CA ARG A 337 -12.12 -12.17 -8.13
C ARG A 337 -12.41 -13.11 -6.94
N ALA A 338 -12.43 -12.57 -5.73
CA ALA A 338 -12.68 -13.28 -4.47
C ALA A 338 -13.70 -12.48 -3.64
N LEU A 339 -14.85 -12.19 -4.24
CA LEU A 339 -16.06 -11.87 -3.47
C LEU A 339 -17.20 -12.71 -4.02
N GLY A 340 -17.18 -13.99 -3.64
CA GLY A 340 -18.44 -14.72 -3.52
C GLY A 340 -19.29 -13.98 -2.49
N TRP A 341 -20.53 -13.67 -2.84
CA TRP A 341 -21.50 -13.09 -1.92
C TRP A 341 -21.51 -13.87 -0.59
N GLY A 342 -21.34 -13.17 0.52
CA GLY A 342 -21.61 -13.72 1.86
C GLY A 342 -20.39 -14.16 2.68
N SER A 343 -19.31 -13.38 2.74
CA SER A 343 -18.38 -13.51 3.87
C SER A 343 -17.87 -12.14 4.30
N VAL A 344 -18.09 -11.83 5.58
CA VAL A 344 -17.45 -10.74 6.31
C VAL A 344 -15.98 -11.11 6.50
N THR A 345 -15.22 -11.09 5.41
CA THR A 345 -13.75 -11.09 5.49
C THR A 345 -13.31 -9.66 5.73
N PRO A 346 -12.48 -9.38 6.76
CA PRO A 346 -11.97 -8.04 7.01
C PRO A 346 -11.31 -7.54 5.73
N LEU A 347 -11.82 -6.41 5.24
CA LEU A 347 -11.39 -5.68 4.06
C LEU A 347 -9.89 -5.85 3.88
N THR A 348 -9.47 -6.61 2.86
CA THR A 348 -8.05 -6.71 2.53
C THR A 348 -7.52 -5.30 2.32
N PRO A 349 -6.40 -4.93 2.97
CA PRO A 349 -5.94 -3.55 2.93
C PRO A 349 -5.58 -3.19 1.49
N LEU A 350 -6.33 -2.25 0.93
CA LEU A 350 -5.97 -1.56 -0.30
C LEU A 350 -5.03 -0.42 0.07
N THR A 351 -3.91 -0.32 -0.65
CA THR A 351 -2.98 0.80 -0.49
C THR A 351 -3.20 1.76 -1.64
N MET A 352 -3.70 2.96 -1.33
CA MET A 352 -3.79 4.04 -2.30
C MET A 352 -2.49 4.85 -2.22
N PHE A 353 -1.79 4.93 -3.35
CA PHE A 353 -0.65 5.81 -3.51
C PHE A 353 -1.06 7.00 -4.39
N LYS A 354 -0.74 8.23 -3.96
CA LYS A 354 -0.94 9.43 -4.77
C LYS A 354 0.42 9.91 -5.27
N PRO A 355 0.85 9.55 -6.49
CA PRO A 355 2.02 10.18 -7.09
C PRO A 355 1.77 11.69 -7.11
N GLN A 356 2.74 12.48 -6.64
CA GLN A 356 2.64 13.93 -6.64
C GLN A 356 2.57 14.43 -8.10
N LEU A 357 1.35 14.56 -8.61
CA LEU A 357 1.09 15.21 -9.89
C LEU A 357 1.09 16.72 -9.67
N GLY A 358 1.83 17.46 -10.50
CA GLY A 358 1.88 18.93 -10.44
C GLY A 358 0.57 19.64 -10.78
N ALA A 359 -0.41 18.93 -11.36
CA ALA A 359 -1.77 19.43 -11.57
C ALA A 359 -2.74 18.51 -10.83
N LEU A 360 -3.21 18.94 -9.66
CA LEU A 360 -4.20 18.20 -8.88
C LEU A 360 -5.58 18.38 -9.53
N PRO A 361 -6.20 17.32 -10.10
CA PRO A 361 -7.59 17.38 -10.51
C PRO A 361 -8.47 17.85 -9.34
N SER A 362 -9.24 18.90 -9.57
CA SER A 362 -10.13 19.47 -8.56
C SER A 362 -11.58 19.31 -9.01
N SER A 363 -12.46 19.07 -8.05
CA SER A 363 -13.90 18.97 -8.26
C SER A 363 -14.55 20.31 -7.93
N SER A 364 -15.37 20.81 -8.85
CA SER A 364 -16.10 22.07 -8.71
C SER A 364 -17.54 21.92 -9.20
N LEU A 365 -18.40 22.87 -8.86
CA LEU A 365 -19.74 22.93 -9.43
C LEU A 365 -19.64 23.45 -10.86
N SER A 366 -20.40 22.86 -11.79
CA SER A 366 -20.50 23.37 -13.16
C SER A 366 -21.86 24.00 -13.42
N LEU A 367 -21.84 25.06 -14.23
CA LEU A 367 -23.02 25.85 -14.59
C LEU A 367 -23.00 26.18 -16.08
N CYS A 368 -24.17 26.55 -16.60
CA CYS A 368 -24.29 27.13 -17.93
C CYS A 368 -23.29 28.30 -18.12
N PRO A 369 -22.69 28.43 -19.32
CA PRO A 369 -21.87 29.59 -19.65
C PRO A 369 -22.58 30.90 -19.34
N ALA A 370 -21.86 31.81 -18.67
CA ALA A 370 -22.36 33.12 -18.27
C ALA A 370 -23.58 33.12 -17.32
N SER A 371 -23.81 32.04 -16.56
CA SER A 371 -24.86 32.01 -15.53
C SER A 371 -24.64 33.10 -14.45
N PRO A 372 -25.71 33.80 -14.01
CA PRO A 372 -25.63 34.78 -12.92
C PRO A 372 -25.25 34.14 -11.58
N TRP A 373 -25.41 32.82 -11.44
CA TRP A 373 -25.14 32.07 -10.22
C TRP A 373 -23.67 31.70 -10.02
N THR A 374 -22.84 31.76 -11.07
CA THR A 374 -21.44 31.33 -11.01
C THR A 374 -20.63 32.13 -9.97
N LYS A 375 -20.75 33.46 -9.97
CA LYS A 375 -20.02 34.31 -9.00
C LYS A 375 -20.54 34.14 -7.56
N PRO A 376 -21.86 34.22 -7.28
CA PRO A 376 -22.39 33.99 -5.93
C PRO A 376 -22.02 32.62 -5.35
N LEU A 377 -22.13 31.54 -6.15
CA LEU A 377 -21.77 30.20 -5.71
C LEU A 377 -20.28 30.06 -5.44
N SER A 378 -19.44 30.63 -6.30
CA SER A 378 -17.99 30.62 -6.12
C SER A 378 -17.57 31.31 -4.80
N ILE A 379 -18.21 32.43 -4.46
CA ILE A 379 -17.98 33.13 -3.18
C ILE A 379 -18.51 32.32 -2.00
N ALA A 380 -19.67 31.68 -2.13
CA ALA A 380 -20.24 30.84 -1.07
C ALA A 380 -19.35 29.61 -0.76
N VAL A 381 -18.82 28.94 -1.79
CA VAL A 381 -17.87 27.83 -1.64
C VAL A 381 -16.58 28.29 -0.96
N LEU A 382 -16.06 29.48 -1.29
CA LEU A 382 -14.89 30.04 -0.61
C LEU A 382 -15.16 30.30 0.88
N LYS A 383 -16.33 30.85 1.22
CA LYS A 383 -16.72 31.06 2.61
C LYS A 383 -16.82 29.75 3.39
N LEU A 384 -17.39 28.70 2.80
CA LEU A 384 -17.45 27.36 3.41
C LEU A 384 -16.04 26.76 3.60
N ARG A 385 -15.11 27.04 2.69
CA ARG A 385 -13.70 26.66 2.85
C ARG A 385 -13.05 27.40 4.00
N GLU A 386 -13.18 28.73 4.04
CA GLU A 386 -12.57 29.58 5.06
C GLU A 386 -13.13 29.31 6.47
N ALA A 387 -14.41 28.95 6.57
CA ALA A 387 -15.04 28.54 7.83
C ALA A 387 -14.61 27.13 8.30
N GLY A 388 -14.00 26.32 7.44
CA GLY A 388 -13.65 24.92 7.74
C GLY A 388 -14.80 23.93 7.57
N ASP A 389 -15.97 24.37 7.09
CA ASP A 389 -17.15 23.51 6.89
C ASP A 389 -16.89 22.43 5.83
N LEU A 390 -16.14 22.74 4.76
CA LEU A 390 -15.77 21.75 3.74
C LEU A 390 -14.85 20.66 4.29
N ASP A 391 -13.95 21.00 5.22
CA ASP A 391 -13.08 20.03 5.90
C ASP A 391 -13.88 19.16 6.87
N TYR A 392 -14.84 19.76 7.60
CA TYR A 392 -15.77 19.03 8.45
C TYR A 392 -16.60 18.02 7.64
N LEU A 393 -17.20 18.45 6.54
CA LEU A 393 -17.96 17.56 5.65
C LEU A 393 -17.06 16.45 5.09
N ARG A 394 -15.83 16.78 4.66
CA ARG A 394 -14.89 15.76 4.16
C ARG A 394 -14.61 14.72 5.24
N ASN A 395 -14.29 15.15 6.46
CA ASN A 395 -13.98 14.24 7.55
C ASN A 395 -15.20 13.38 7.92
N LYS A 396 -16.40 13.98 8.01
CA LYS A 396 -17.65 13.24 8.28
C LYS A 396 -17.89 12.09 7.29
N TRP A 397 -17.65 12.31 6.00
CA TRP A 397 -17.96 11.33 4.95
C TRP A 397 -16.80 10.37 4.62
N TRP A 398 -15.54 10.75 4.86
CA TRP A 398 -14.36 9.90 4.56
C TRP A 398 -13.66 9.31 5.78
N GLU A 399 -13.80 9.90 6.97
CA GLU A 399 -13.15 9.44 8.20
C GLU A 399 -13.96 8.30 8.85
N SER A 400 -14.17 7.24 8.06
CA SER A 400 -14.70 5.98 8.58
C SER A 400 -13.54 5.05 9.00
N SER A 401 -13.75 4.39 10.12
CA SER A 401 -12.94 3.47 10.95
C SER A 401 -11.89 2.55 10.31
N CYS A 402 -11.75 2.46 8.98
CA CYS A 402 -10.84 1.51 8.30
C CYS A 402 -9.35 1.87 8.47
N LEU A 403 -8.98 3.16 8.52
CA LEU A 403 -7.57 3.57 8.65
C LEU A 403 -7.01 3.43 10.06
N ARG A 404 -7.87 3.20 11.07
CA ARG A 404 -7.46 3.25 12.49
C ARG A 404 -6.87 1.93 12.99
N GLN A 405 -6.90 0.85 12.19
CA GLN A 405 -6.51 -0.48 12.66
C GLN A 405 -5.09 -0.94 12.28
N SER A 406 -4.38 -0.22 11.40
CA SER A 406 -3.11 -0.70 10.84
C SER A 406 -1.83 -0.04 11.37
N ARG A 407 -1.92 0.99 12.23
CA ARG A 407 -0.71 1.75 12.64
C ARG A 407 0.02 1.18 13.86
N ASP A 408 -0.64 0.48 14.78
CA ASP A 408 -0.04 0.14 16.09
C ASP A 408 -0.28 -1.30 16.57
N ARG A 409 -0.53 -2.28 15.69
CA ARG A 409 -0.59 -3.68 16.13
C ARG A 409 0.74 -4.37 15.91
N TRP A 410 1.46 -4.58 17.02
CA TRP A 410 2.50 -5.59 17.11
C TRP A 410 1.94 -6.94 16.63
N GLY A 411 2.53 -7.48 15.57
CA GLY A 411 2.25 -8.82 15.07
C GLY A 411 3.42 -9.75 15.40
N PRO A 412 3.17 -11.04 15.69
CA PRO A 412 4.25 -12.01 15.81
C PRO A 412 5.03 -12.10 14.48
N LEU A 413 6.33 -12.35 14.55
CA LEU A 413 7.15 -12.57 13.36
C LEU A 413 6.61 -13.78 12.58
N GLU A 414 6.26 -13.56 11.33
CA GLU A 414 5.76 -14.63 10.48
C GLU A 414 6.89 -15.59 10.05
N PRO A 415 6.62 -16.90 9.93
CA PRO A 415 7.60 -17.89 9.44
C PRO A 415 8.38 -17.51 8.17
N PRO A 416 7.80 -16.87 7.12
CA PRO A 416 8.56 -16.47 5.95
C PRO A 416 9.69 -15.47 6.23
N ALA A 417 9.61 -14.64 7.27
CA ALA A 417 10.68 -13.71 7.64
C ALA A 417 11.91 -14.43 8.23
N LEU A 418 11.71 -15.61 8.85
CA LEU A 418 12.76 -16.43 9.46
C LEU A 418 13.12 -17.66 8.63
N GLY A 419 12.41 -17.92 7.54
CA GLY A 419 12.56 -19.14 6.71
C GLY A 419 13.99 -19.35 6.20
N GLY A 420 14.70 -18.28 5.83
CA GLY A 420 16.09 -18.38 5.41
C GLY A 420 17.06 -18.86 6.48
N LEU A 421 16.82 -18.54 7.76
CA LEU A 421 17.65 -19.00 8.87
C LEU A 421 17.52 -20.51 9.09
N PHE A 422 16.30 -21.05 8.95
CA PHE A 422 16.10 -22.50 9.00
C PHE A 422 16.73 -23.21 7.80
N LEU A 423 16.68 -22.60 6.61
CA LEU A 423 17.31 -23.14 5.41
C LEU A 423 18.84 -23.18 5.55
N THR A 424 19.47 -22.09 6.03
CA THR A 424 20.94 -22.06 6.23
C THR A 424 21.40 -23.06 7.27
N LEU A 425 20.62 -23.24 8.36
CA LEU A 425 20.88 -24.30 9.34
C LEU A 425 20.82 -25.69 8.71
N GLY A 426 19.79 -25.97 7.90
CA GLY A 426 19.63 -27.25 7.21
C GLY A 426 20.80 -27.56 6.27
N ILE A 427 21.24 -26.58 5.49
CA ILE A 427 22.42 -26.71 4.60
C ILE A 427 23.69 -26.95 5.42
N GLY A 428 23.89 -26.23 6.52
CA GLY A 428 25.06 -26.38 7.39
C GLY A 428 25.17 -27.77 8.02
N LEU A 429 24.05 -28.31 8.52
CA LEU A 429 23.99 -29.66 9.08
C LEU A 429 24.29 -30.73 8.02
N ALA A 430 23.71 -30.58 6.82
CA ALA A 430 23.97 -31.49 5.71
C ALA A 430 25.45 -31.50 5.31
N LEU A 431 26.07 -30.32 5.17
CA LEU A 431 27.50 -30.20 4.87
C LEU A 431 28.36 -30.84 5.95
N GLY A 432 28.04 -30.66 7.23
CA GLY A 432 28.77 -31.28 8.35
C GLY A 432 28.73 -32.81 8.32
N ILE A 433 27.57 -33.40 7.98
CA ILE A 433 27.45 -34.85 7.81
C ILE A 433 28.28 -35.32 6.61
N LEU A 434 28.22 -34.59 5.48
CA LEU A 434 29.01 -34.93 4.28
C LEU A 434 30.52 -34.86 4.54
N THR A 435 31.00 -33.85 5.27
CA THR A 435 32.42 -33.75 5.64
C THR A 435 32.84 -34.88 6.56
N ALA A 436 32.02 -35.24 7.55
CA ALA A 436 32.30 -36.37 8.44
C ALA A 436 32.37 -37.71 7.68
N LEU A 437 31.45 -37.92 6.73
CA LEU A 437 31.49 -39.10 5.85
C LEU A 437 32.74 -39.11 4.96
N ALA A 438 33.13 -37.96 4.42
CA ALA A 438 34.35 -37.82 3.62
C ALA A 438 35.60 -38.12 4.47
N GLU A 439 35.70 -37.57 5.69
CA GLU A 439 36.78 -37.84 6.62
C GLU A 439 36.89 -39.31 6.97
N LEU A 440 35.76 -39.95 7.34
CA LEU A 440 35.69 -41.37 7.64
C LEU A 440 36.13 -42.23 6.45
N SER A 441 35.70 -41.87 5.23
CA SER A 441 36.10 -42.57 4.01
C SER A 441 37.59 -42.40 3.69
N SER A 442 38.15 -41.22 3.96
CA SER A 442 39.57 -40.94 3.71
C SER A 442 40.45 -41.64 4.75
N SER A 443 40.01 -41.67 6.00
CA SER A 443 40.69 -42.34 7.12
C SER A 443 40.67 -43.86 6.92
N SER A 444 39.52 -44.44 6.56
CA SER A 444 39.40 -45.87 6.27
C SER A 444 40.25 -46.30 5.07
N ARG A 445 40.31 -45.49 4.00
CA ARG A 445 41.21 -45.73 2.85
C ARG A 445 42.68 -45.68 3.25
N ARG A 446 43.09 -44.70 4.09
CA ARG A 446 44.46 -44.62 4.62
C ARG A 446 44.79 -45.82 5.49
N ALA A 447 43.91 -46.21 6.40
CA ALA A 447 44.08 -47.38 7.27
C ALA A 447 44.19 -48.70 6.46
N ALA A 448 43.34 -48.87 5.44
CA ALA A 448 43.41 -50.03 4.54
C ALA A 448 44.68 -50.05 3.67
N ALA A 449 45.20 -48.87 3.28
CA ALA A 449 46.48 -48.77 2.58
C ALA A 449 47.65 -49.13 3.49
N HIS A 450 47.66 -48.68 4.75
CA HIS A 450 48.68 -49.06 5.74
C HIS A 450 48.63 -50.57 6.06
N ALA A 451 47.45 -51.17 6.19
CA ALA A 451 47.30 -52.60 6.43
C ALA A 451 47.82 -53.49 5.28
N LYS A 452 47.81 -53.00 4.03
CA LYS A 452 48.36 -53.70 2.87
C LYS A 452 49.89 -53.61 2.74
N VAL A 453 50.54 -52.66 3.41
CA VAL A 453 52.00 -52.47 3.36
C VAL A 453 52.72 -53.27 4.46
N SER A 454 51.98 -53.85 5.42
CA SER A 454 52.53 -54.71 6.47
C SER A 454 52.22 -56.23 6.35
N PRO A 455 52.44 -56.93 5.20
CA PRO A 455 52.51 -58.37 5.19
C PRO A 455 53.97 -58.79 5.44
N GLY A 456 54.40 -58.85 6.70
CA GLY A 456 55.78 -59.26 7.00
C GLY A 456 56.22 -59.06 8.43
N CYS A 457 55.53 -59.70 9.39
CA CYS A 457 56.13 -60.07 10.67
C CYS A 457 55.19 -61.06 11.38
N CYS A 458 55.21 -62.32 10.93
CA CYS A 458 54.84 -63.48 11.73
C CYS A 458 55.81 -64.61 11.38
N THR A 459 56.46 -65.09 12.44
CA THR A 459 57.41 -66.23 12.57
C THR A 459 58.74 -66.15 11.82
#